data_AF-V4SH05-F1
#
_entry.id   AF-V4SH05-F1
#
_cell.length_a   1.000
_cell.length_b   1.000
_cell.length_c   1.000
_cell.angle_alpha   90.00
_cell.angle_beta   90.00
_cell.angle_gamma   90.00
#
_symmetry.space_group_name_H-M   'P 1'
#
loop_
_entity.id
_entity.type
_entity.pdbx_description
1 polymer ?
#
loop_
_entity_poly.entity_id
_entity_poly.type
_entity_poly.pdbx_seq_one_letter_code
_entity_poly.pdbx_strand_id
1 'polypeptide(L)'
;MAAASRDQALSLLAAANNHGDLAVKLSSLKQVRGILSSADPSLAAELFPYLVELQSSPESLVRKSLIETIEDIGLKAMEHSSILVPVLLAFLRDGDSRVAGKSIVCGTNFFCRVLEEITMQFRWHGKVERWLEELWTWMVRFKDAVFAIALEPGLVGTKLLALKFLETHVLLFTSDSNDFENFTKEGSKQTFNISWLSGGHPFLDPVSLTSEANRMLGTLMDLLQSACNLPGSVIITVVNCLNSLCRE
;
A
#
# COMPACT_ATOMS: atom_id res chain seq x y z
N MET A 1 -6.42 -32.33 6.64
CA MET A 1 -7.27 -31.13 6.57
C MET A 1 -6.67 -30.06 5.65
N ALA A 2 -5.40 -29.68 5.79
CA ALA A 2 -4.76 -28.65 4.94
C ALA A 2 -4.79 -28.93 3.41
N ALA A 3 -4.61 -30.19 2.99
CA ALA A 3 -4.67 -30.55 1.57
C ALA A 3 -6.08 -30.33 0.96
N ALA A 4 -7.14 -30.71 1.68
CA ALA A 4 -8.52 -30.53 1.23
C ALA A 4 -8.91 -29.04 1.12
N SER A 5 -8.45 -28.19 2.05
CA SER A 5 -8.67 -26.74 1.97
C SER A 5 -7.90 -26.11 0.80
N ARG A 6 -6.71 -26.62 0.48
CA ARG A 6 -5.93 -26.17 -0.68
C ARG A 6 -6.62 -26.51 -1.99
N ASP A 7 -7.05 -27.76 -2.17
CA ASP A 7 -7.76 -28.21 -3.38
C ASP A 7 -9.08 -27.45 -3.59
N GLN A 8 -9.79 -27.18 -2.49
CA GLN A 8 -10.98 -26.33 -2.52
C GLN A 8 -10.65 -24.90 -2.97
N ALA A 9 -9.60 -24.29 -2.41
CA ALA A 9 -9.19 -22.94 -2.78
C ALA A 9 -8.77 -22.85 -4.26
N LEU A 10 -8.05 -23.85 -4.77
CA LEU A 10 -7.69 -23.94 -6.20
C LEU A 10 -8.92 -24.04 -7.10
N SER A 11 -9.89 -24.87 -6.71
CA SER A 11 -11.15 -25.01 -7.45
C SER A 11 -11.94 -23.69 -7.49
N LEU A 12 -11.97 -22.96 -6.37
CA LEU A 12 -12.62 -21.65 -6.29
C LEU A 12 -11.86 -20.57 -7.08
N LEU A 13 -10.52 -20.58 -7.07
CA LEU A 13 -9.70 -19.68 -7.88
C LEU A 13 -9.91 -19.92 -9.39
N ALA A 14 -10.00 -21.19 -9.80
CA ALA A 14 -10.33 -21.53 -11.18
C ALA A 14 -11.72 -21.02 -11.58
N ALA A 15 -12.71 -21.12 -10.69
CA ALA A 15 -14.04 -20.56 -10.91
C ALA A 15 -14.01 -19.02 -10.97
N ALA A 16 -13.27 -18.37 -10.07
CA ALA A 16 -13.09 -16.93 -10.07
C ALA A 16 -12.46 -16.40 -11.36
N ASN A 17 -11.53 -17.15 -11.95
CA ASN A 17 -10.83 -16.73 -13.16
C ASN A 17 -11.68 -16.99 -14.42
N ASN A 18 -12.32 -18.16 -14.51
CA ASN A 18 -12.86 -18.67 -15.79
C ASN A 18 -14.40 -18.65 -15.92
N HIS A 19 -15.15 -18.48 -14.83
CA HIS A 19 -16.62 -18.60 -14.91
C HIS A 19 -17.26 -17.45 -15.72
N GLY A 20 -18.36 -17.67 -16.43
CA GLY A 20 -19.01 -16.61 -17.22
C GLY A 20 -19.84 -15.61 -16.40
N ASP A 21 -20.35 -16.05 -15.24
CA ASP A 21 -21.15 -15.24 -14.31
C ASP A 21 -20.26 -14.51 -13.30
N LEU A 22 -20.35 -13.17 -13.27
CA LEU A 22 -19.64 -12.29 -12.34
C LEU A 22 -19.99 -12.56 -10.87
N ALA A 23 -21.26 -12.85 -10.55
CA ALA A 23 -21.67 -13.12 -9.18
C ALA A 23 -20.97 -14.37 -8.62
N VAL A 24 -20.84 -15.40 -9.47
CA VAL A 24 -20.07 -16.61 -9.13
C VAL A 24 -18.62 -16.25 -8.90
N LYS A 25 -17.97 -15.50 -9.81
CA LYS A 25 -16.57 -15.08 -9.64
C LYS A 25 -16.32 -14.40 -8.31
N LEU A 26 -17.15 -13.41 -7.96
CA LEU A 26 -17.02 -12.64 -6.73
C LEU A 26 -17.29 -13.50 -5.48
N SER A 27 -18.28 -14.39 -5.54
CA SER A 27 -18.58 -15.30 -4.43
C SER A 27 -17.44 -16.31 -4.20
N SER A 28 -16.80 -16.79 -5.27
CA SER A 28 -15.64 -17.68 -5.19
C SER A 28 -14.44 -16.95 -4.60
N LEU A 29 -14.16 -15.71 -5.02
CA LEU A 29 -13.07 -14.92 -4.43
C LEU A 29 -13.27 -14.62 -2.96
N LYS A 30 -14.50 -14.30 -2.56
CA LYS A 30 -14.82 -14.09 -1.15
C LYS A 30 -14.55 -15.34 -0.31
N GLN A 31 -14.87 -16.52 -0.83
CA GLN A 31 -14.57 -17.79 -0.16
C GLN A 31 -13.06 -18.07 -0.09
N VAL A 32 -12.33 -17.86 -1.20
CA VAL A 32 -10.87 -17.99 -1.23
C VAL A 32 -10.23 -17.06 -0.19
N ARG A 33 -10.65 -15.80 -0.13
CA ARG A 33 -10.17 -14.84 0.86
C ARG A 33 -10.38 -15.33 2.30
N GLY A 34 -11.54 -15.91 2.58
CA GLY A 34 -11.84 -16.52 3.88
C GLY A 34 -10.91 -17.68 4.22
N ILE A 35 -10.69 -18.60 3.28
CA ILE A 35 -9.78 -19.74 3.45
C ILE A 35 -8.35 -19.24 3.73
N LEU A 36 -7.83 -18.38 2.86
CA LEU A 36 -6.45 -17.85 2.96
C LEU A 36 -6.24 -17.03 4.23
N SER A 37 -7.23 -16.25 4.65
CA SER A 37 -7.14 -15.43 5.87
C SER A 37 -7.03 -16.23 7.16
N SER A 38 -7.47 -17.49 7.13
CA SER A 38 -7.45 -18.43 8.25
C SER A 38 -6.31 -19.44 8.20
N ALA A 39 -5.61 -19.52 7.07
CA ALA A 39 -4.52 -20.44 6.84
C ALA A 39 -3.20 -19.92 7.43
N ASP A 40 -2.25 -20.83 7.62
CA ASP A 40 -0.86 -20.45 7.88
C ASP A 40 -0.31 -19.61 6.71
N PRO A 41 0.43 -18.50 6.96
CA PRO A 41 0.96 -17.62 5.93
C PRO A 41 1.75 -18.32 4.83
N SER A 42 2.55 -19.34 5.18
CA SER A 42 3.37 -20.07 4.21
C SER A 42 2.53 -20.94 3.28
N LEU A 43 1.47 -21.57 3.81
CA LEU A 43 0.50 -22.34 3.03
C LEU A 43 -0.37 -21.45 2.16
N ALA A 44 -0.78 -20.28 2.66
CA ALA A 44 -1.53 -19.31 1.89
C ALA A 44 -0.74 -18.80 0.68
N ALA A 45 0.57 -18.58 0.86
CA ALA A 45 1.47 -18.09 -0.17
C ALA A 45 1.59 -19.02 -1.38
N GLU A 46 1.38 -20.33 -1.20
CA GLU A 46 1.37 -21.31 -2.30
C GLU A 46 0.28 -21.01 -3.35
N LEU A 47 -0.75 -20.24 -2.97
CA LEU A 47 -1.88 -19.88 -3.81
C LEU A 47 -1.77 -18.46 -4.41
N PHE A 48 -0.76 -17.68 -4.04
CA PHE A 48 -0.57 -16.32 -4.54
C PHE A 48 -0.38 -16.23 -6.06
N PRO A 49 0.36 -17.13 -6.73
CA PRO A 49 0.47 -17.09 -8.20
C PRO A 49 -0.89 -17.11 -8.91
N TYR A 50 -1.85 -17.87 -8.41
CA TYR A 50 -3.21 -17.97 -8.97
C TYR A 50 -4.04 -16.71 -8.68
N LEU A 51 -3.79 -16.02 -7.55
CA LEU A 51 -4.39 -14.72 -7.30
C LEU A 51 -3.88 -13.66 -8.29
N VAL A 52 -2.60 -13.69 -8.65
CA VAL A 52 -2.00 -12.76 -9.61
C VAL A 52 -2.66 -12.88 -10.99
N GLU A 53 -3.07 -14.08 -11.42
CA GLU A 53 -3.74 -14.27 -12.72
C GLU A 53 -5.02 -13.42 -12.87
N LEU A 54 -5.75 -13.22 -11.77
CA LEU A 54 -6.99 -12.43 -11.74
C LEU A 54 -6.78 -10.95 -12.06
N GLN A 55 -5.53 -10.46 -12.05
CA GLN A 55 -5.22 -9.09 -12.46
C GLN A 55 -5.66 -8.80 -13.91
N SER A 56 -5.69 -9.84 -14.75
CA SER A 56 -6.04 -9.75 -16.17
C SER A 56 -7.54 -9.84 -16.42
N SER A 57 -8.36 -9.98 -15.37
CA SER A 57 -9.82 -10.06 -15.51
C SER A 57 -10.37 -8.80 -16.19
N PRO A 58 -11.26 -8.93 -17.19
CA PRO A 58 -11.90 -7.78 -17.81
C PRO A 58 -12.84 -7.04 -16.85
N GLU A 59 -13.39 -7.72 -15.84
CA GLU A 59 -14.34 -7.16 -14.89
C GLU A 59 -13.64 -6.36 -13.78
N SER A 60 -13.87 -5.04 -13.72
CA SER A 60 -13.24 -4.20 -12.70
C SER A 60 -13.60 -4.59 -11.27
N LEU A 61 -14.79 -5.15 -11.04
CA LEU A 61 -15.20 -5.65 -9.73
C LEU A 61 -14.35 -6.83 -9.25
N VAL A 62 -13.91 -7.71 -10.16
CA VAL A 62 -12.99 -8.81 -9.83
C VAL A 62 -11.62 -8.25 -9.45
N ARG A 63 -11.09 -7.30 -10.24
CA ARG A 63 -9.81 -6.63 -9.93
C ARG A 63 -9.85 -5.88 -8.59
N LYS A 64 -10.96 -5.21 -8.26
CA LYS A 64 -11.17 -4.60 -6.93
C LYS A 64 -11.19 -5.65 -5.82
N SER A 65 -11.92 -6.75 -6.01
CA SER A 65 -11.99 -7.85 -5.03
C SER A 65 -10.62 -8.53 -4.84
N LEU A 66 -9.78 -8.57 -5.87
CA LEU A 66 -8.40 -9.03 -5.77
C LEU A 66 -7.58 -8.12 -4.86
N ILE A 67 -7.68 -6.79 -5.01
CA ILE A 67 -6.98 -5.84 -4.12
C ILE A 67 -7.39 -6.04 -2.66
N GLU A 68 -8.70 -6.20 -2.39
CA GLU A 68 -9.19 -6.49 -1.03
C GLU A 68 -8.65 -7.81 -0.48
N THR A 69 -8.50 -8.82 -1.35
CA THR A 69 -7.91 -10.11 -0.97
C THR A 69 -6.42 -9.96 -0.64
N ILE A 70 -5.67 -9.20 -1.44
CA ILE A 70 -4.26 -8.88 -1.20
C ILE A 70 -4.09 -8.12 0.13
N GLU A 71 -4.95 -7.15 0.42
CA GLU A 71 -4.92 -6.36 1.66
C GLU A 71 -5.08 -7.25 2.90
N ASP A 72 -6.04 -8.18 2.88
CA ASP A 72 -6.36 -9.05 4.01
C ASP A 72 -5.27 -10.09 4.32
N ILE A 73 -4.61 -10.63 3.28
CA ILE A 73 -3.70 -11.77 3.42
C ILE A 73 -2.23 -11.39 3.28
N GLY A 74 -1.90 -10.42 2.43
CA GLY A 74 -0.51 -10.12 2.12
C GLY A 74 0.23 -9.49 3.30
N LEU A 75 -0.45 -8.65 4.09
CA LEU A 75 0.15 -8.12 5.33
C LEU A 75 0.40 -9.21 6.39
N LYS A 76 -0.36 -10.33 6.37
CA LYS A 76 -0.14 -11.48 7.27
C LYS A 76 0.97 -12.40 6.75
N ALA A 77 1.15 -12.46 5.44
CA ALA A 77 2.17 -13.24 4.75
C ALA A 77 3.19 -12.31 4.06
N MET A 78 3.74 -11.36 4.83
CA MET A 78 4.56 -10.29 4.29
C MET A 78 5.82 -10.83 3.59
N GLU A 79 6.44 -11.88 4.15
CA GLU A 79 7.59 -12.59 3.58
C GLU A 79 7.37 -13.09 2.15
N HIS A 80 6.11 -13.36 1.79
CA HIS A 80 5.72 -13.87 0.49
C HIS A 80 5.06 -12.82 -0.41
N SER A 81 4.92 -11.58 0.06
CA SER A 81 4.13 -10.55 -0.63
C SER A 81 4.82 -9.88 -1.80
N SER A 82 6.11 -10.16 -2.04
CA SER A 82 6.83 -9.65 -3.23
C SER A 82 6.18 -10.07 -4.55
N ILE A 83 5.40 -11.15 -4.58
CA ILE A 83 4.62 -11.58 -5.75
C ILE A 83 3.30 -10.79 -5.91
N LEU A 84 2.71 -10.28 -4.82
CA LEU A 84 1.42 -9.59 -4.82
C LEU A 84 1.55 -8.09 -5.05
N VAL A 85 2.62 -7.46 -4.53
CA VAL A 85 2.83 -6.02 -4.69
C VAL A 85 2.91 -5.54 -6.15
N PRO A 86 3.53 -6.27 -7.10
CA PRO A 86 3.49 -5.91 -8.51
C PRO A 86 2.08 -5.76 -9.08
N VAL A 87 1.10 -6.49 -8.55
CA VAL A 87 -0.32 -6.35 -8.93
C VAL A 87 -0.85 -4.98 -8.52
N LEU A 88 -0.55 -4.52 -7.31
CA LEU A 88 -0.93 -3.19 -6.85
C LEU A 88 -0.31 -2.10 -7.73
N LEU A 89 0.98 -2.25 -8.05
CA LEU A 89 1.69 -1.34 -8.97
C LEU A 89 1.04 -1.31 -10.36
N ALA A 90 0.67 -2.47 -10.92
CA ALA A 90 -0.02 -2.54 -12.20
C ALA A 90 -1.38 -1.83 -12.16
N PHE A 91 -2.14 -2.03 -11.09
CA PHE A 91 -3.45 -1.41 -10.90
C PHE A 91 -3.43 0.11 -10.70
N LEU A 92 -2.27 0.72 -10.40
CA LEU A 92 -2.16 2.19 -10.44
C LEU A 92 -2.48 2.77 -11.82
N ARG A 93 -2.30 1.99 -12.88
CA ARG A 93 -2.59 2.35 -14.28
C ARG A 93 -3.90 1.74 -14.80
N ASP A 94 -4.75 1.24 -13.91
CA ASP A 94 -6.02 0.62 -14.30
C ASP A 94 -6.94 1.64 -15.00
N GLY A 95 -7.67 1.18 -16.03
CA GLY A 95 -8.65 2.02 -16.73
C GLY A 95 -9.85 2.43 -15.86
N ASP A 96 -10.16 1.66 -14.81
CA ASP A 96 -11.16 2.00 -13.81
C ASP A 96 -10.49 2.75 -12.64
N SER A 97 -10.83 4.02 -12.48
CA SER A 97 -10.30 4.88 -11.40
C SER A 97 -10.59 4.36 -9.99
N ARG A 98 -11.64 3.56 -9.80
CA ARG A 98 -11.98 2.95 -8.52
C ARG A 98 -11.04 1.78 -8.20
N VAL A 99 -10.54 1.08 -9.22
CA VAL A 99 -9.50 0.05 -9.05
C VAL A 99 -8.18 0.74 -8.70
N ALA A 100 -7.77 1.74 -9.48
CA ALA A 100 -6.54 2.50 -9.22
C ALA A 100 -6.55 3.15 -7.83
N GLY A 101 -7.65 3.80 -7.46
CA GLY A 101 -7.80 4.40 -6.14
C GLY A 101 -7.74 3.38 -5.00
N LYS A 102 -8.38 2.22 -5.13
CA LYS A 102 -8.30 1.15 -4.13
C LYS A 102 -6.88 0.58 -4.03
N SER A 103 -6.16 0.52 -5.15
CA SER A 103 -4.75 0.10 -5.18
C SER A 103 -3.85 1.08 -4.43
N ILE A 104 -4.06 2.40 -4.60
CA ILE A 104 -3.34 3.43 -3.82
C ILE A 104 -3.54 3.19 -2.33
N VAL A 105 -4.79 3.06 -1.86
CA VAL A 105 -5.09 2.85 -0.44
C VAL A 105 -4.44 1.58 0.10
N CYS A 106 -4.57 0.46 -0.61
CA CYS A 106 -3.96 -0.81 -0.20
C CYS A 106 -2.43 -0.70 -0.16
N GLY A 107 -1.81 -0.14 -1.20
CA GLY A 107 -0.36 0.02 -1.26
C GLY A 107 0.19 1.01 -0.24
N THR A 108 -0.56 2.05 0.15
CA THR A 108 -0.21 2.90 1.31
C THR A 108 -0.09 2.06 2.59
N ASN A 109 -1.03 1.15 2.83
CA ASN A 109 -0.98 0.27 4.00
C ASN A 109 0.24 -0.66 3.97
N PHE A 110 0.57 -1.21 2.80
CA PHE A 110 1.80 -1.97 2.61
C PHE A 110 3.05 -1.12 2.85
N PHE A 111 3.13 0.07 2.26
CA PHE A 111 4.28 0.97 2.39
C PHE A 111 4.59 1.26 3.87
N CYS A 112 3.59 1.65 4.65
CA CYS A 112 3.75 1.93 6.07
C CYS A 112 4.19 0.69 6.86
N ARG A 113 3.60 -0.48 6.57
CA ARG A 113 3.90 -1.74 7.28
C ARG A 113 5.28 -2.29 6.96
N VAL A 114 5.69 -2.22 5.70
CA VAL A 114 7.03 -2.63 5.26
C VAL A 114 8.07 -1.73 5.90
N LEU A 115 7.84 -0.42 5.95
CA LEU A 115 8.75 0.52 6.60
C LEU A 115 8.88 0.25 8.11
N GLU A 116 7.75 0.02 8.80
CA GLU A 116 7.71 -0.38 10.20
C GLU A 116 8.55 -1.65 10.43
N GLU A 117 8.32 -2.70 9.64
CA GLU A 117 9.02 -3.98 9.75
C GLU A 117 10.54 -3.84 9.51
N ILE A 118 10.95 -3.07 8.49
CA ILE A 118 12.39 -2.82 8.20
C ILE A 118 13.07 -2.24 9.44
N THR A 119 12.41 -1.24 10.05
CA THR A 119 12.98 -0.54 11.20
C THR A 119 12.94 -1.35 12.48
N MET A 120 11.96 -2.25 12.64
CA MET A 120 11.92 -3.19 13.75
C MET A 120 13.01 -4.25 13.63
N GLN A 121 13.14 -4.90 12.47
CA GLN A 121 14.19 -5.90 12.24
C GLN A 121 15.58 -5.32 12.45
N PHE A 122 15.84 -4.14 11.86
CA PHE A 122 17.14 -3.50 12.03
C PHE A 122 17.44 -3.15 13.50
N ARG A 123 16.45 -2.63 14.24
CA ARG A 123 16.68 -2.27 15.65
C ARG A 123 16.90 -3.45 16.57
N TRP A 124 16.18 -4.56 16.33
CA TRP A 124 16.24 -5.71 17.24
C TRP A 124 17.31 -6.72 16.85
N HIS A 125 17.62 -6.83 15.55
CA HIS A 125 18.53 -7.84 15.03
C HIS A 125 19.78 -7.24 14.37
N GLY A 126 19.86 -5.93 14.18
CA GLY A 126 20.98 -5.26 13.51
C GLY A 126 21.09 -5.58 12.01
N LYS A 127 20.12 -6.29 11.46
CA LYS A 127 20.08 -6.77 10.07
C LYS A 127 18.65 -6.70 9.55
N VAL A 128 18.53 -6.55 8.23
CA VAL A 128 17.26 -6.63 7.51
C VAL A 128 17.31 -7.90 6.66
N GLU A 129 16.22 -8.65 6.62
CA GLU A 129 16.16 -9.87 5.82
C GLU A 129 16.01 -9.56 4.33
N ARG A 130 16.59 -10.41 3.47
CA ARG A 130 16.61 -10.21 2.02
C ARG A 130 15.21 -10.07 1.40
N TRP A 131 14.22 -10.83 1.90
CA TRP A 131 12.85 -10.74 1.37
C TRP A 131 12.26 -9.35 1.60
N LEU A 132 12.64 -8.69 2.70
CA LEU A 132 12.14 -7.38 3.07
C LEU A 132 12.84 -6.27 2.27
N GLU A 133 14.12 -6.44 1.93
CA GLU A 133 14.83 -5.60 0.96
C GLU A 133 14.19 -5.67 -0.44
N GLU A 134 13.83 -6.87 -0.89
CA GLU A 134 13.12 -7.07 -2.15
C GLU A 134 11.75 -6.39 -2.13
N LEU A 135 10.99 -6.59 -1.05
CA LEU A 135 9.68 -5.98 -0.88
C LEU A 135 9.78 -4.45 -0.81
N TRP A 136 10.81 -3.91 -0.16
CA TRP A 136 11.08 -2.48 -0.14
C TRP A 136 11.37 -1.92 -1.53
N THR A 137 12.12 -2.65 -2.36
CA THR A 137 12.39 -2.25 -3.75
C THR A 137 11.08 -2.08 -4.54
N TRP A 138 10.10 -2.95 -4.31
CA TRP A 138 8.77 -2.79 -4.88
C TRP A 138 8.00 -1.59 -4.30
N MET A 139 8.13 -1.33 -3.00
CA MET A 139 7.53 -0.16 -2.34
C MET A 139 8.10 1.17 -2.82
N VAL A 140 9.39 1.25 -3.13
CA VAL A 140 9.99 2.44 -3.76
C VAL A 140 9.37 2.70 -5.14
N ARG A 141 9.24 1.66 -5.98
CA ARG A 141 8.58 1.78 -7.29
C ARG A 141 7.12 2.21 -7.19
N PHE A 142 6.42 1.66 -6.19
CA PHE A 142 5.04 2.03 -5.90
C PHE A 142 4.94 3.50 -5.48
N LYS A 143 5.77 3.95 -4.52
CA LYS A 143 5.87 5.35 -4.09
C LYS A 143 6.06 6.29 -5.29
N ASP A 144 7.04 6.00 -6.13
CA ASP A 144 7.37 6.86 -7.28
C ASP A 144 6.22 6.93 -8.29
N ALA A 145 5.52 5.82 -8.52
CA ALA A 145 4.34 5.80 -9.38
C ALA A 145 3.16 6.58 -8.79
N VAL A 146 2.94 6.51 -7.47
CA VAL A 146 1.89 7.30 -6.81
C VAL A 146 2.24 8.79 -6.81
N PHE A 147 3.51 9.15 -6.61
CA PHE A 147 3.96 10.54 -6.75
C PHE A 147 3.72 11.06 -8.16
N ALA A 148 4.02 10.29 -9.21
CA ALA A 148 3.70 10.68 -10.57
C ALA A 148 2.19 11.00 -10.74
N ILE A 149 1.30 10.16 -10.19
CA ILE A 149 -0.16 10.40 -10.22
C ILE A 149 -0.56 11.68 -9.47
N ALA A 150 0.08 11.98 -8.34
CA ALA A 150 -0.20 13.18 -7.56
C ALA A 150 0.17 14.46 -8.33
N LEU A 151 1.26 14.42 -9.10
CA LEU A 151 1.86 15.60 -9.72
C LEU A 151 1.37 15.82 -11.15
N GLU A 152 1.20 14.75 -11.92
CA GLU A 152 0.79 14.83 -13.32
C GLU A 152 -0.71 15.16 -13.49
N PRO A 153 -1.14 15.67 -14.66
CA PRO A 153 -2.55 15.78 -15.00
C PRO A 153 -3.19 14.39 -15.08
N GLY A 154 -4.39 14.24 -14.52
CA GLY A 154 -5.06 12.94 -14.50
C GLY A 154 -6.45 12.98 -13.88
N LEU A 155 -7.01 11.80 -13.62
CA LEU A 155 -8.32 11.67 -13.00
C LEU A 155 -8.30 12.22 -11.57
N VAL A 156 -9.17 13.19 -11.31
CA VAL A 156 -9.21 13.91 -10.02
C VAL A 156 -9.28 12.95 -8.84
N GLY A 157 -10.17 11.95 -8.87
CA GLY A 157 -10.34 11.01 -7.75
C GLY A 157 -9.06 10.27 -7.36
N THR A 158 -8.33 9.74 -8.35
CA THR A 158 -7.05 9.05 -8.12
C THR A 158 -5.97 10.03 -7.64
N LYS A 159 -5.96 11.26 -8.17
CA LYS A 159 -5.05 12.33 -7.75
C LYS A 159 -5.27 12.73 -6.29
N LEU A 160 -6.51 12.80 -5.81
CA LEU A 160 -6.79 13.10 -4.39
C LEU A 160 -6.20 12.02 -3.46
N LEU A 161 -6.32 10.75 -3.84
CA LEU A 161 -5.76 9.63 -3.07
C LEU A 161 -4.23 9.63 -3.11
N ALA A 162 -3.65 9.97 -4.26
CA ALA A 162 -2.20 10.10 -4.39
C ALA A 162 -1.64 11.26 -3.55
N LEU A 163 -2.34 12.39 -3.49
CA LEU A 163 -1.99 13.50 -2.58
C LEU A 163 -2.07 13.09 -1.10
N LYS A 164 -3.04 12.25 -0.74
CA LYS A 164 -3.13 11.67 0.61
C LYS A 164 -1.96 10.74 0.93
N PHE A 165 -1.51 9.93 -0.03
CA PHE A 165 -0.29 9.14 0.13
C PHE A 165 0.95 10.04 0.30
N LEU A 166 1.04 11.14 -0.47
CA LEU A 166 2.14 12.10 -0.34
C LEU A 166 2.15 12.75 1.04
N GLU A 167 1.00 13.17 1.58
CA GLU A 167 0.87 13.64 2.97
C GLU A 167 1.38 12.58 3.96
N THR A 168 0.94 11.33 3.84
CA THR A 168 1.42 10.23 4.69
C THR A 168 2.95 10.07 4.59
N HIS A 169 3.52 10.14 3.39
CA HIS A 169 4.96 10.05 3.20
C HIS A 169 5.69 11.20 3.91
N VAL A 170 5.19 12.44 3.81
CA VAL A 170 5.81 13.58 4.52
C VAL A 170 5.76 13.35 6.03
N LEU A 171 4.59 13.00 6.58
CA LEU A 171 4.43 12.74 8.02
C LEU A 171 5.39 11.66 8.55
N LEU A 172 5.57 10.56 7.82
CA LEU A 172 6.47 9.48 8.23
C LEU A 172 7.92 9.97 8.39
N PHE A 173 8.36 10.94 7.60
CA PHE A 173 9.77 11.35 7.52
C PHE A 173 10.07 12.76 8.03
N THR A 174 9.05 13.49 8.54
CA THR A 174 9.23 14.82 9.17
C THR A 174 8.66 14.92 10.58
N SER A 175 7.90 13.93 11.07
CA SER A 175 7.34 13.98 12.43
C SER A 175 8.43 13.92 13.50
N ASP A 176 8.36 14.83 14.46
CA ASP A 176 9.30 14.91 15.57
C ASP A 176 8.93 13.89 16.66
N SER A 177 9.92 13.33 17.37
CA SER A 177 9.68 12.17 18.26
C SER A 177 8.86 12.45 19.51
N ASN A 178 8.56 13.72 19.82
CA ASN A 178 7.94 14.12 21.08
C ASN A 178 6.40 14.09 21.08
N ASP A 179 5.74 14.07 19.92
CA ASP A 179 4.26 14.18 19.84
C ASP A 179 3.54 12.82 19.76
N PHE A 180 4.28 11.71 19.67
CA PHE A 180 3.71 10.36 19.61
C PHE A 180 3.15 9.85 20.94
N GLU A 181 3.38 10.53 22.08
CA GLU A 181 2.77 10.16 23.37
C GLU A 181 1.24 10.31 23.40
N ASN A 182 0.63 10.99 22.41
CA ASN A 182 -0.81 11.21 22.36
C ASN A 182 -1.60 10.22 21.47
N PHE A 183 -0.94 9.29 20.78
CA PHE A 183 -1.61 8.23 19.98
C PHE A 183 -1.92 6.95 20.77
N THR A 184 -1.50 6.86 22.04
CA THR A 184 -1.72 5.72 22.93
C THR A 184 -3.05 5.80 23.68
N LYS A 185 -4.16 5.97 22.95
CA LYS A 185 -5.49 5.64 23.49
C LYS A 185 -6.20 4.62 22.61
N GLU A 186 -6.17 3.39 23.14
CA GLU A 186 -7.01 2.23 22.84
C GLU A 186 -6.69 1.49 21.52
N GLY A 187 -5.81 0.47 21.61
CA GLY A 187 -5.55 -0.50 20.55
C GLY A 187 -4.49 -0.13 19.51
N SER A 188 -3.65 0.88 19.78
CA SER A 188 -2.73 1.48 18.81
C SER A 188 -1.63 0.52 18.34
N LYS A 189 -1.73 0.08 17.07
CA LYS A 189 -0.62 -0.46 16.28
C LYS A 189 0.54 0.54 16.33
N GLN A 190 1.72 0.08 16.73
CA GLN A 190 2.93 0.90 16.80
C GLN A 190 3.19 1.54 15.41
N THR A 191 3.22 2.86 15.32
CA THR A 191 3.50 3.58 14.07
C THR A 191 5.00 3.84 13.94
N PHE A 192 5.54 3.73 12.73
CA PHE A 192 6.94 4.04 12.41
C PHE A 192 7.36 5.43 12.93
N ASN A 193 8.62 5.57 13.34
CA ASN A 193 9.22 6.85 13.70
C ASN A 193 10.63 6.97 13.12
N ILE A 194 10.94 8.12 12.49
CA ILE A 194 12.22 8.34 11.81
C ILE A 194 13.44 8.31 12.74
N SER A 195 13.29 8.66 14.02
CA SER A 195 14.38 8.58 15.01
C SER A 195 14.95 7.17 15.15
N TRP A 196 14.18 6.14 14.76
CA TRP A 196 14.60 4.75 14.78
C TRP A 196 15.69 4.42 13.77
N LEU A 197 15.93 5.30 12.80
CA LEU A 197 16.98 5.18 11.79
C LEU A 197 18.28 5.91 12.16
N SER A 198 18.34 6.60 13.31
CA SER A 198 19.48 7.43 13.75
C SER A 198 20.79 6.65 13.99
N GLY A 199 20.74 5.32 14.04
CA GLY A 199 21.90 4.42 14.22
C GLY A 199 22.66 4.03 12.95
N GLY A 200 22.30 4.58 11.78
CA GLY A 200 22.90 4.22 10.49
C GLY A 200 22.31 2.95 9.90
N HIS A 201 21.21 3.09 9.16
CA HIS A 201 20.54 1.97 8.50
C HIS A 201 21.21 1.66 7.14
N PRO A 202 21.39 0.38 6.75
CA PRO A 202 22.20 -0.02 5.59
C PRO A 202 21.70 0.53 4.24
N PHE A 203 20.39 0.79 4.10
CA PHE A 203 19.80 1.30 2.87
C PHE A 203 18.70 2.35 3.06
N LEU A 204 18.42 2.77 4.30
CA LEU A 204 17.45 3.84 4.60
C LEU A 204 18.23 5.00 5.20
N ASP A 205 18.70 5.91 4.35
CA ASP A 205 19.40 7.10 4.82
C ASP A 205 18.38 8.13 5.36
N PRO A 206 18.38 8.44 6.67
CA PRO A 206 17.44 9.40 7.25
C PRO A 206 17.53 10.77 6.58
N VAL A 207 18.74 11.21 6.24
CA VAL A 207 18.98 12.54 5.64
C VAL A 207 18.32 12.62 4.27
N SER A 208 18.53 11.60 3.42
CA SER A 208 17.89 11.52 2.11
C SER A 208 16.36 11.42 2.21
N LEU A 209 15.82 10.66 3.17
CA LEU A 209 14.38 10.50 3.37
C LEU A 209 13.72 11.80 3.83
N THR A 210 14.30 12.50 4.81
CA THR A 210 13.81 13.82 5.25
C THR A 210 13.94 14.86 4.13
N SER A 211 15.02 14.83 3.34
CA SER A 211 15.18 15.71 2.18
C SER A 211 14.11 15.46 1.11
N GLU A 212 13.79 14.20 0.82
CA GLU A 212 12.69 13.83 -0.09
C GLU A 212 11.34 14.33 0.44
N ALA A 213 11.06 14.13 1.73
CA ALA A 213 9.83 14.61 2.35
C ALA A 213 9.70 16.14 2.31
N ASN A 214 10.76 16.87 2.60
CA ASN A 214 10.80 18.33 2.48
C ASN A 214 10.56 18.81 1.03
N ARG A 215 11.09 18.09 0.03
CA ARG A 215 10.80 18.36 -1.39
C ARG A 215 9.32 18.13 -1.72
N MET A 216 8.70 17.09 -1.14
CA MET A 216 7.27 16.82 -1.31
C MET A 216 6.40 17.89 -0.65
N LEU A 217 6.79 18.39 0.52
CA LEU A 217 6.15 19.55 1.16
C LEU A 217 6.24 20.80 0.27
N GLY A 218 7.42 21.10 -0.28
CA GLY A 218 7.58 22.19 -1.25
C GLY A 218 6.62 22.05 -2.43
N THR A 219 6.49 20.85 -2.97
CA THR A 219 5.56 20.57 -4.07
C THR A 219 4.09 20.82 -3.69
N LEU A 220 3.66 20.50 -2.46
CA LEU A 220 2.32 20.82 -1.99
C LEU A 220 2.10 22.34 -1.91
N MET A 221 3.11 23.10 -1.49
CA MET A 221 3.05 24.56 -1.46
C MET A 221 2.96 25.14 -2.88
N ASP A 222 3.71 24.59 -3.85
CA ASP A 222 3.66 25.01 -5.25
C ASP A 222 2.28 24.75 -5.89
N LEU A 223 1.65 23.61 -5.56
CA LEU A 223 0.27 23.30 -5.96
C LEU A 223 -0.72 24.31 -5.37
N LEU A 224 -0.54 24.70 -4.11
CA LEU A 224 -1.39 25.72 -3.48
C LEU A 224 -1.21 27.10 -4.13
N GLN A 225 0.02 27.49 -4.48
CA GLN A 225 0.29 28.74 -5.21
C GLN A 225 -0.37 28.73 -6.60
N SER A 226 -0.50 27.55 -7.22
CA SER A 226 -1.14 27.35 -8.52
C SER A 226 -2.64 27.09 -8.42
N ALA A 227 -3.28 27.36 -7.27
CA ALA A 227 -4.68 27.03 -6.99
C ALA A 227 -5.68 27.52 -8.05
N CYS A 228 -5.43 28.68 -8.67
CA CYS A 228 -6.31 29.23 -9.71
C CYS A 228 -6.47 28.31 -10.93
N ASN A 229 -5.55 27.36 -11.15
CA ASN A 229 -5.54 26.44 -12.29
C ASN A 229 -5.96 25.00 -11.92
N LEU A 230 -6.38 24.77 -10.67
CA LEU A 230 -6.68 23.42 -10.16
C LEU A 230 -8.17 23.23 -9.89
N PRO A 231 -8.70 22.00 -10.03
CA PRO A 231 -10.05 21.70 -9.58
C PRO A 231 -10.22 21.99 -8.08
N GLY A 232 -11.36 22.55 -7.68
CA GLY A 232 -11.61 22.94 -6.29
C GLY A 232 -11.41 21.82 -5.27
N SER A 233 -11.75 20.58 -5.62
CA SER A 233 -11.51 19.40 -4.78
C SER A 233 -10.02 19.12 -4.54
N VAL A 234 -9.17 19.37 -5.54
CA VAL A 234 -7.70 19.23 -5.41
C VAL A 234 -7.17 20.28 -4.45
N ILE A 235 -7.61 21.54 -4.58
CA ILE A 235 -7.19 22.63 -3.69
C ILE A 235 -7.56 22.30 -2.24
N ILE A 236 -8.81 21.89 -2.00
CA ILE A 236 -9.27 21.50 -0.66
C ILE A 236 -8.43 20.36 -0.10
N THR A 237 -8.10 19.34 -0.92
CA THR A 237 -7.23 18.25 -0.48
C THR A 237 -5.83 18.74 -0.13
N VAL A 238 -5.20 19.59 -0.95
CA VAL A 238 -3.87 20.16 -0.66
C VAL A 238 -3.89 20.97 0.63
N VAL A 239 -4.89 21.82 0.84
CA VAL A 239 -5.06 22.60 2.09
C VAL A 239 -5.21 21.67 3.28
N ASN A 240 -6.03 20.62 3.15
CA ASN A 240 -6.20 19.63 4.22
C ASN A 240 -4.90 18.88 4.52
N CYS A 241 -4.13 18.50 3.50
CA CYS A 241 -2.82 17.86 3.67
C CYS A 241 -1.89 18.79 4.47
N LEU A 242 -1.69 20.03 4.02
CA LEU A 242 -0.83 21.01 4.70
C LEU A 242 -1.29 21.26 6.14
N ASN A 243 -2.59 21.37 6.39
CA ASN A 243 -3.12 21.54 7.74
C ASN A 243 -2.85 20.33 8.64
N SER A 244 -2.89 19.10 8.13
CA SER A 244 -2.45 17.92 8.91
C SER A 244 -0.95 18.00 9.23
N LEU A 245 -0.12 18.36 8.24
CA LEU A 245 1.33 18.47 8.41
C LEU A 245 1.76 19.55 9.42
N CYS A 246 0.92 20.56 9.66
CA CYS A 246 1.18 21.60 10.66
C CYS A 246 0.67 21.25 12.07
N ARG A 247 -0.13 20.20 12.21
CA ARG A 247 -0.71 19.77 13.50
C ARG A 247 0.12 18.69 14.19
N GLU A 248 0.86 17.93 13.40
CA GLU A 248 1.90 16.99 13.85
C GLU A 248 3.26 17.70 13.90
#